data_AF-A0A6B4U9Y7-F1
#
_entry.id   AF-A0A6B4U9Y7-F1
#
_cell.length_a   1.000
_cell.length_b   1.000
_cell.length_c   1.000
_cell.angle_alpha   90.00
_cell.angle_beta   90.00
_cell.angle_gamma   90.00
#
_symmetry.space_group_name_H-M   'P 1'
#
loop_
_entity.id
_entity.type
_entity.pdbx_description
1 polymer ?
#
loop_
_entity_poly.entity_id
_entity_poly.type
_entity_poly.pdbx_seq_one_letter_code
_entity_poly.pdbx_strand_id
1 'polypeptide(L)'
;MGYSIGGNLAFEVAKNLEKQGYEVSDIILLDSLIREHKIDCSLDSVKKEAERMIEDIKQYASEEDLLMFNYIKENYSIITRKIFKYKLYSNNVINIGKIKSNIHLIASCENKNNEKLNLWQKSTLGSFKIYNGFGSHNLMMSKEYIKKNANIIRDILGKIE
;
A
#
# COMPACT_ATOMS: atom_id res chain seq x y z
N MET A 1 5.52 -5.71 -4.78
CA MET A 1 4.71 -5.69 -3.54
C MET A 1 4.23 -4.28 -3.27
N GLY A 2 3.06 -4.10 -2.65
CA GLY A 2 2.61 -2.81 -2.14
C GLY A 2 1.75 -2.95 -0.88
N TYR A 3 1.91 -2.03 0.07
CA TYR A 3 1.16 -1.97 1.32
C TYR A 3 0.13 -0.84 1.28
N SER A 4 -1.10 -1.09 1.73
CA SER A 4 -2.19 -0.12 1.72
C SER A 4 -2.38 0.45 0.30
N ILE A 5 -2.44 1.78 0.13
CA ILE A 5 -2.52 2.42 -1.19
C ILE A 5 -1.32 2.09 -2.11
N GLY A 6 -0.18 1.70 -1.55
CA GLY A 6 0.95 1.20 -2.30
C GLY A 6 0.62 -0.06 -3.11
N GLY A 7 -0.35 -0.86 -2.70
CA GLY A 7 -0.84 -2.00 -3.47
C GLY A 7 -1.51 -1.58 -4.78
N ASN A 8 -2.24 -0.48 -4.74
CA ASN A 8 -2.94 0.07 -5.90
C ASN A 8 -1.94 0.66 -6.90
N LEU A 9 -0.86 1.27 -6.39
CA LEU A 9 0.27 1.68 -7.21
C LEU A 9 1.01 0.48 -7.80
N ALA A 10 1.28 -0.57 -7.02
CA ALA A 10 1.93 -1.78 -7.51
C ALA A 10 1.14 -2.44 -8.64
N PHE A 11 -0.19 -2.47 -8.54
CA PHE A 11 -1.07 -2.94 -9.61
C PHE A 11 -0.93 -2.11 -10.89
N GLU A 12 -0.97 -0.78 -10.80
CA GLU A 12 -0.82 0.10 -11.98
C GLU A 12 0.57 -0.01 -12.61
N VAL A 13 1.62 -0.19 -11.80
CA VAL A 13 2.98 -0.46 -12.28
C VAL A 13 3.04 -1.79 -13.01
N ALA A 14 2.51 -2.88 -12.45
CA ALA A 14 2.48 -4.20 -13.09
C ALA A 14 1.74 -4.16 -14.42
N LYS A 15 0.56 -3.54 -14.46
CA LYS A 15 -0.22 -3.34 -15.69
C LYS A 15 0.57 -2.58 -16.76
N ASN A 16 1.35 -1.58 -16.37
CA ASN A 16 2.16 -0.82 -17.30
C ASN A 16 3.36 -1.63 -17.83
N LEU A 17 4.02 -2.40 -16.96
CA LEU A 17 5.11 -3.31 -17.35
C LEU A 17 4.63 -4.36 -18.35
N GLU A 18 3.49 -5.00 -18.07
CA GLU A 18 2.88 -5.98 -18.98
C GLU A 18 2.50 -5.38 -20.34
N LYS A 19 1.98 -4.15 -20.34
CA LYS A 19 1.68 -3.41 -21.58
C LYS A 19 2.94 -3.16 -22.40
N GLN A 20 4.09 -2.99 -21.75
CA GLN A 20 5.38 -2.83 -22.42
C GLN A 20 6.02 -4.15 -22.83
N GLY A 21 5.37 -5.29 -22.58
CA GLY A 21 5.86 -6.62 -22.93
C GLY A 21 6.75 -7.26 -21.86
N TYR A 22 6.93 -6.63 -20.70
CA TYR A 22 7.60 -7.26 -19.57
C TYR A 22 6.67 -8.24 -18.86
N GLU A 23 7.23 -9.34 -18.39
CA GLU A 23 6.51 -10.26 -17.53
C GLU A 23 6.58 -9.79 -16.07
N VAL A 24 5.42 -9.82 -15.40
CA VAL A 24 5.32 -9.68 -13.95
C VAL A 24 4.61 -10.93 -13.46
N SER A 25 5.34 -11.82 -12.78
CA SER A 25 4.80 -13.11 -12.34
C SER A 25 3.76 -12.93 -11.23
N ASP A 26 4.09 -12.13 -10.21
CA ASP A 26 3.32 -12.02 -8.98
C ASP A 26 3.35 -10.60 -8.41
N ILE A 27 2.21 -10.18 -7.85
CA ILE A 27 2.13 -9.01 -6.98
C ILE A 27 1.64 -9.42 -5.59
N ILE A 28 2.34 -8.93 -4.58
CA ILE A 28 1.95 -9.10 -3.17
C ILE A 28 1.35 -7.79 -2.68
N LEU A 29 0.09 -7.85 -2.23
CA LEU A 29 -0.68 -6.76 -1.66
C LEU A 29 -0.76 -6.98 -0.14
N LEU A 30 -0.36 -6.00 0.65
CA LEU A 30 -0.49 -6.04 2.10
C LEU A 30 -1.62 -5.11 2.52
N ASP A 31 -2.75 -5.70 2.88
CA ASP A 31 -3.98 -5.06 3.32
C ASP A 31 -4.43 -3.89 2.44
N SER A 32 -4.43 -4.13 1.12
CA SER A 32 -4.83 -3.16 0.11
C SER A 32 -6.25 -3.43 -0.38
N LEU A 33 -7.11 -2.42 -0.31
CA LEU A 33 -8.42 -2.45 -0.96
C LEU A 33 -8.32 -1.84 -2.36
N ILE A 34 -9.01 -2.47 -3.32
CA ILE A 34 -9.12 -1.95 -4.68
C ILE A 34 -9.81 -0.57 -4.66
N ARG A 35 -9.39 0.34 -5.55
CA ARG A 35 -10.06 1.64 -5.74
C ARG A 35 -10.94 1.60 -6.98
N GLU A 36 -12.25 1.54 -6.78
CA GLU A 36 -13.25 1.54 -7.85
C GLU A 36 -13.71 2.96 -8.25
N HIS A 37 -13.48 3.94 -7.38
CA HIS A 37 -13.86 5.34 -7.60
C HIS A 37 -12.80 6.28 -7.03
N LYS A 38 -12.79 7.50 -7.56
CA LYS A 38 -12.02 8.61 -7.00
C LYS A 38 -12.66 9.09 -5.72
N ILE A 39 -11.84 9.61 -4.81
CA ILE A 39 -12.31 10.38 -3.66
C ILE A 39 -12.38 11.84 -4.12
N ASP A 40 -13.59 12.36 -4.23
CA ASP A 40 -13.79 13.77 -4.53
C ASP A 40 -13.38 14.62 -3.32
N CYS A 41 -12.42 15.51 -3.55
CA CYS A 41 -11.86 16.37 -2.52
C CYS A 41 -11.20 17.59 -3.17
N SER A 42 -11.34 18.75 -2.54
CA SER A 42 -10.66 19.96 -3.01
C SER A 42 -9.15 19.86 -2.80
N LEU A 43 -8.38 20.56 -3.65
CA LEU A 43 -6.93 20.64 -3.52
C LEU A 43 -6.51 21.20 -2.15
N ASP A 44 -7.26 22.17 -1.62
CA ASP A 44 -7.02 22.73 -0.29
C ASP A 44 -7.23 21.71 0.82
N SER A 45 -8.23 20.83 0.69
CA SER A 45 -8.46 19.74 1.65
C SER A 45 -7.29 18.74 1.63
N VAL A 46 -6.83 18.35 0.43
CA VAL A 46 -5.68 17.47 0.26
C VAL A 46 -4.42 18.07 0.87
N LYS A 47 -4.21 19.38 0.70
CA LYS A 47 -3.07 20.10 1.28
C LYS A 47 -3.13 20.09 2.81
N LYS A 48 -4.28 20.41 3.40
CA LYS A 48 -4.50 20.37 4.86
C LYS A 48 -4.32 18.95 5.43
N GLU A 49 -4.76 17.92 4.73
CA GLU A 49 -4.51 16.53 5.14
C GLU A 49 -3.02 16.17 5.11
N ALA A 50 -2.28 16.60 4.07
CA ALA A 50 -0.84 16.36 4.00
C ALA A 50 -0.06 17.09 5.11
N GLU A 51 -0.48 18.31 5.46
CA GLU A 51 0.06 19.09 6.58
C GLU A 51 -0.19 18.39 7.92
N ARG A 52 -1.42 17.89 8.17
CA ARG A 52 -1.73 17.10 9.37
C ARG A 52 -0.91 15.82 9.46
N MET A 53 -0.77 15.08 8.36
CA MET A 53 0.01 13.84 8.35
C MET A 53 1.47 14.06 8.74
N ILE A 54 2.10 15.15 8.31
CA ILE A 54 3.49 15.41 8.69
C ILE A 54 3.62 15.90 10.14
N GLU A 55 2.62 16.61 10.66
CA GLU A 55 2.54 16.95 12.08
C GLU A 55 2.40 15.71 12.94
N ASP A 56 1.53 14.76 12.56
CA ASP A 56 1.39 13.48 13.25
C ASP A 56 2.72 12.71 13.23
N ILE A 57 3.37 12.59 12.06
CA ILE A 57 4.67 11.91 11.95
C ILE A 57 5.73 12.57 12.86
N LYS A 58 5.73 13.90 12.97
CA LYS A 58 6.62 14.62 13.89
C LYS A 58 6.32 14.32 15.37
N GLN A 59 5.05 14.17 15.73
CA GLN A 59 4.67 13.80 17.10
C GLN A 59 5.08 12.36 17.43
N TYR A 60 4.98 11.44 16.47
CA TYR A 60 5.42 10.06 16.64
C TYR A 60 6.94 9.89 16.60
N ALA A 61 7.66 10.77 15.90
CA ALA A 61 9.11 10.90 16.01
C ALA A 61 9.44 11.56 17.35
N SER A 62 9.43 10.77 18.42
CA SER A 62 9.90 11.23 19.73
C SER A 62 11.35 11.74 19.61
N GLU A 63 11.76 12.63 20.51
CA GLU A 63 13.18 13.01 20.63
C GLU A 63 14.10 11.80 20.85
N GLU A 64 13.56 10.65 21.27
CA GLU A 64 14.29 9.39 21.45
C GLU A 64 14.75 8.79 20.10
N ASP A 65 14.05 9.08 18.99
CA ASP A 65 14.51 8.81 17.62
C ASP A 65 14.99 10.12 16.95
N LEU A 66 16.00 10.73 17.59
CA LEU A 66 16.68 11.95 17.16
C LEU A 66 17.05 11.95 15.66
N LEU A 67 17.41 10.79 15.11
CA LEU A 67 17.76 10.65 13.69
C LEU A 67 16.54 10.91 12.80
N MET A 68 15.42 10.23 13.08
CA MET A 68 14.17 10.44 12.34
C MET A 68 13.65 11.87 12.50
N PHE A 69 13.69 12.40 13.73
CA PHE A 69 13.27 13.77 14.01
C PHE A 69 14.08 14.80 13.20
N ASN A 70 15.41 14.71 13.23
CA ASN A 70 16.29 15.62 12.49
C ASN A 70 16.09 15.49 10.98
N TYR A 71 15.98 14.26 10.46
CA TYR A 71 15.72 14.03 9.05
C TYR A 71 14.41 14.69 8.58
N ILE A 72 13.34 14.55 9.36
CA ILE A 72 12.05 15.18 9.05
C ILE A 72 12.16 16.70 9.09
N LYS A 73 12.86 17.25 10.08
CA LYS A 73 13.06 18.69 10.22
C LYS A 73 13.84 19.27 9.04
N GLU A 74 14.96 18.65 8.66
CA GLU A 74 15.81 19.09 7.54
C GLU A 74 15.13 18.94 6.18
N ASN A 75 14.30 17.91 6.02
CA ASN A 75 13.65 17.58 4.74
C ASN A 75 12.16 17.94 4.70
N TYR A 76 11.70 18.80 5.60
CA TYR A 76 10.28 19.07 5.81
C TYR A 76 9.52 19.38 4.51
N SER A 77 10.02 20.34 3.72
CA SER A 77 9.37 20.76 2.46
C SER A 77 9.28 19.63 1.43
N ILE A 78 10.31 18.79 1.34
CA ILE A 78 10.37 17.66 0.42
C ILE A 78 9.40 16.57 0.86
N ILE A 79 9.36 16.25 2.15
CA ILE A 79 8.46 15.25 2.73
C ILE A 79 7.01 15.69 2.58
N THR A 80 6.66 16.93 2.95
CA THR A 80 5.31 17.49 2.78
C THR A 80 4.88 17.44 1.32
N ARG A 81 5.76 17.81 0.38
CA ARG A 81 5.47 17.75 -1.06
C ARG A 81 5.22 16.31 -1.53
N LYS A 82 5.99 15.33 -1.04
CA LYS A 82 5.80 13.91 -1.36
C LYS A 82 4.48 13.39 -0.81
N ILE A 83 4.16 13.67 0.46
CA ILE A 83 2.89 13.30 1.08
C ILE A 83 1.71 13.90 0.29
N PHE A 84 1.77 15.19 -0.02
CA PHE A 84 0.75 15.87 -0.82
C PHE A 84 0.53 15.19 -2.18
N LYS A 85 1.61 14.96 -2.95
CA LYS A 85 1.51 14.30 -4.26
C LYS A 85 0.99 12.88 -4.15
N TYR A 86 1.43 12.13 -3.14
CA TYR A 86 0.99 10.75 -2.94
C TYR A 86 -0.47 10.68 -2.52
N LYS A 87 -0.94 11.64 -1.71
CA LYS A 87 -2.35 11.76 -1.34
C LYS A 87 -3.22 12.16 -2.54
N LEU A 88 -2.74 13.10 -3.37
CA LEU A 88 -3.41 13.46 -4.61
C LEU A 88 -3.54 12.24 -5.54
N TYR A 89 -2.48 11.46 -5.68
CA TYR A 89 -2.53 10.17 -6.39
C TYR A 89 -3.53 9.21 -5.76
N SER A 90 -3.48 9.00 -4.44
CA SER A 90 -4.37 8.11 -3.69
C SER A 90 -5.85 8.44 -3.90
N ASN A 91 -6.19 9.72 -4.01
CA ASN A 91 -7.56 10.16 -4.19
C ASN A 91 -8.02 10.01 -5.65
N ASN A 92 -7.09 9.97 -6.61
CA ASN A 92 -7.40 9.91 -8.03
C ASN A 92 -7.22 8.54 -8.67
N VAL A 93 -6.48 7.63 -8.05
CA VAL A 93 -6.26 6.29 -8.60
C VAL A 93 -7.56 5.51 -8.64
N ILE A 94 -7.84 4.92 -9.80
CA ILE A 94 -8.89 3.92 -9.99
C ILE A 94 -8.20 2.69 -10.61
N ASN A 95 -8.31 1.55 -9.96
CA ASN A 95 -7.75 0.31 -10.45
C ASN A 95 -8.74 -0.34 -11.42
N ILE A 96 -8.51 -0.15 -12.71
CA ILE A 96 -9.34 -0.66 -13.80
C ILE A 96 -8.52 -1.65 -14.64
N GLY A 97 -9.21 -2.68 -15.11
CA GLY A 97 -8.66 -3.69 -16.01
C GLY A 97 -8.12 -4.90 -15.26
N LYS A 98 -7.29 -5.68 -15.95
CA LYS A 98 -6.67 -6.89 -15.43
C LYS A 98 -5.19 -6.91 -15.74
N ILE A 99 -4.43 -7.57 -14.88
CA ILE A 99 -3.04 -7.96 -15.11
C ILE A 99 -2.94 -9.47 -15.32
N LYS A 100 -1.87 -9.94 -15.95
CA LYS A 100 -1.55 -11.37 -16.08
C LYS A 100 -0.97 -11.93 -14.79
N SER A 101 -0.30 -11.11 -13.98
CA SER A 101 0.32 -11.54 -12.71
C SER A 101 -0.66 -12.21 -11.75
N ASN A 102 -0.19 -13.19 -10.99
CA ASN A 102 -0.90 -13.65 -9.80
C ASN A 102 -1.00 -12.52 -8.77
N ILE A 103 -2.08 -12.52 -8.00
CA ILE A 103 -2.29 -11.58 -6.90
C ILE A 103 -2.35 -12.33 -5.58
N HIS A 104 -1.42 -12.03 -4.69
CA HIS A 104 -1.41 -12.49 -3.31
C HIS A 104 -1.79 -11.34 -2.39
N LEU A 105 -2.88 -11.47 -1.64
CA LEU A 105 -3.33 -10.45 -0.69
C LEU A 105 -3.16 -10.95 0.73
N ILE A 106 -2.42 -10.22 1.56
CA ILE A 106 -2.26 -10.50 2.98
C ILE A 106 -3.13 -9.51 3.76
N ALA A 107 -4.24 -9.98 4.32
CA ALA A 107 -5.22 -9.14 5.02
C ALA A 107 -4.78 -8.84 6.47
N SER A 108 -5.10 -7.66 6.97
CA SER A 108 -4.98 -7.36 8.41
C SER A 108 -6.03 -8.12 9.24
N CYS A 109 -5.87 -8.13 10.56
CA CYS A 109 -6.84 -8.79 11.43
C CYS A 109 -8.24 -8.16 11.38
N GLU A 110 -8.32 -6.88 11.03
CA GLU A 110 -9.56 -6.10 10.88
C GLU A 110 -10.25 -6.41 9.54
N ASN A 111 -9.46 -6.59 8.48
CA ASN A 111 -9.98 -6.80 7.13
C ASN A 111 -10.09 -8.27 6.72
N LYS A 112 -9.66 -9.25 7.52
CA LYS A 112 -9.71 -10.67 7.16
C LYS A 112 -11.09 -11.18 6.70
N ASN A 113 -12.17 -10.55 7.17
CA ASN A 113 -13.56 -10.86 6.81
C ASN A 113 -14.19 -9.80 5.88
N ASN A 114 -13.40 -8.85 5.38
CA ASN A 114 -13.89 -7.78 4.51
C ASN A 114 -14.03 -8.31 3.09
N GLU A 115 -15.27 -8.56 2.67
CA GLU A 115 -15.59 -9.11 1.35
C GLU A 115 -15.04 -8.26 0.19
N LYS A 116 -14.81 -6.95 0.40
CA LYS A 116 -14.23 -6.06 -0.61
C LYS A 116 -12.81 -6.47 -1.02
N LEU A 117 -12.08 -7.22 -0.20
CA LEU A 117 -10.78 -7.78 -0.59
C LEU A 117 -10.89 -8.73 -1.78
N ASN A 118 -12.02 -9.43 -1.93
CA ASN A 118 -12.25 -10.36 -3.04
C ASN A 118 -12.41 -9.66 -4.39
N LEU A 119 -12.61 -8.34 -4.41
CA LEU A 119 -12.74 -7.59 -5.67
C LEU A 119 -11.48 -7.67 -6.53
N TRP A 120 -10.30 -7.83 -5.91
CA TRP A 120 -9.04 -8.05 -6.63
C TRP A 120 -9.03 -9.31 -7.50
N GLN A 121 -9.85 -10.32 -7.19
CA GLN A 121 -10.01 -11.51 -8.03
C GLN A 121 -10.42 -11.15 -9.47
N LYS A 122 -11.19 -10.07 -9.64
CA LYS A 122 -11.66 -9.61 -10.96
C LYS A 122 -10.58 -8.83 -11.71
N SER A 123 -9.46 -8.49 -11.07
CA SER A 123 -8.38 -7.66 -11.60
C SER A 123 -7.15 -8.47 -12.02
N THR A 124 -7.22 -9.79 -12.04
CA THR A 124 -6.15 -10.65 -12.57
C THR A 124 -6.69 -11.68 -13.55
N LEU A 125 -5.85 -12.09 -14.50
CA LEU A 125 -6.03 -13.27 -15.34
C LEU A 125 -5.28 -14.49 -14.78
N GLY A 126 -4.36 -14.28 -13.84
CA GLY A 126 -3.68 -15.32 -13.08
C GLY A 126 -4.48 -15.76 -11.85
N SER A 127 -3.78 -16.33 -10.87
CA SER A 127 -4.40 -16.77 -9.62
C SER A 127 -4.60 -15.61 -8.63
N PHE A 128 -5.62 -15.72 -7.79
CA PHE A 128 -5.86 -14.81 -6.67
C PHE A 128 -5.95 -15.60 -5.37
N LYS A 129 -5.21 -15.17 -4.34
CA LYS A 129 -5.25 -15.82 -3.03
C LYS A 129 -5.13 -14.81 -1.89
N ILE A 130 -6.00 -14.98 -0.89
CA ILE A 130 -5.97 -14.21 0.36
C ILE A 130 -5.27 -15.03 1.46
N TYR A 131 -4.45 -14.35 2.25
CA TYR A 131 -3.75 -14.86 3.42
C TYR A 131 -4.15 -14.02 4.64
N ASN A 132 -4.34 -14.67 5.77
CA ASN A 132 -4.57 -13.98 7.04
C ASN A 132 -3.24 -13.51 7.61
N GLY A 133 -3.02 -12.20 7.58
CA GLY A 133 -1.88 -11.56 8.23
C GLY A 133 -2.12 -11.29 9.72
N PHE A 134 -1.16 -10.61 10.32
CA PHE A 134 -1.15 -10.27 11.73
C PHE A 134 -1.08 -8.76 11.95
N GLY A 135 -1.74 -8.28 13.01
CA GLY A 135 -1.87 -6.86 13.34
C GLY A 135 -3.03 -6.18 12.61
N SER A 136 -3.49 -5.05 13.17
CA SER A 136 -4.38 -4.10 12.49
C SER A 136 -3.67 -3.47 11.29
N HIS A 137 -4.42 -2.78 10.43
CA HIS A 137 -3.86 -2.19 9.20
C HIS A 137 -2.52 -1.49 9.44
N ASN A 138 -2.48 -0.54 10.38
CA ASN A 138 -1.30 0.29 10.69
C ASN A 138 -0.19 -0.45 11.45
N LEU A 139 -0.48 -1.62 12.02
CA LEU A 139 0.48 -2.37 12.85
C LEU A 139 1.10 -3.56 12.12
N MET A 140 0.65 -3.92 10.91
CA MET A 140 1.18 -5.09 10.18
C MET A 140 2.70 -5.05 9.98
N MET A 141 3.28 -3.85 9.89
CA MET A 141 4.72 -3.63 9.72
C MET A 141 5.45 -3.25 11.02
N SER A 142 4.76 -3.27 12.16
CA SER A 142 5.35 -2.95 13.46
C SER A 142 6.29 -4.07 13.94
N LYS A 143 7.16 -3.76 14.91
CA LYS A 143 8.09 -4.73 15.52
C LYS A 143 7.41 -6.02 16.00
N GLU A 144 6.16 -5.92 16.46
CA GLU A 144 5.39 -7.07 16.96
C GLU A 144 4.97 -8.05 15.86
N TYR A 145 4.62 -7.54 14.67
CA TYR A 145 3.98 -8.32 13.61
C TYR A 145 4.84 -8.52 12.37
N ILE A 146 5.88 -7.69 12.15
CA ILE A 146 6.70 -7.70 10.94
C ILE A 146 7.30 -9.08 10.65
N LYS A 147 7.81 -9.78 11.66
CA LYS A 147 8.40 -11.13 11.48
C LYS A 147 7.35 -12.15 11.04
N LYS A 148 6.13 -12.08 11.56
CA LYS A 148 5.04 -12.99 11.21
C LYS A 148 4.56 -12.75 9.77
N ASN A 149 4.34 -11.48 9.41
CA ASN A 149 3.92 -11.11 8.06
C ASN A 149 5.03 -11.36 7.02
N ALA A 150 6.29 -11.14 7.36
CA ALA A 150 7.43 -11.47 6.49
C ALA A 150 7.57 -12.97 6.22
N ASN A 151 7.22 -13.84 7.19
CA ASN A 151 7.18 -15.28 6.94
C ASN A 151 6.13 -15.64 5.88
N ILE A 152 4.93 -15.04 5.92
CA ILE A 152 3.91 -15.26 4.89
C ILE A 152 4.44 -14.83 3.51
N ILE A 153 5.08 -13.65 3.44
CA ILE A 153 5.70 -13.15 2.20
C ILE A 153 6.75 -14.14 1.69
N ARG A 154 7.63 -14.65 2.57
CA ARG A 154 8.64 -15.64 2.20
C ARG A 154 8.00 -16.92 1.66
N ASP A 155 6.93 -17.40 2.29
CA ASP A 155 6.23 -18.62 1.88
C ASP A 155 5.51 -18.44 0.53
N ILE A 156 5.10 -17.21 0.19
CA ILE A 156 4.60 -16.85 -1.14
C ILE A 156 5.76 -16.89 -2.14
N LEU A 157 6.85 -16.16 -1.86
CA LEU A 157 8.01 -16.06 -2.76
C LEU A 157 8.64 -17.43 -3.05
N GLY A 158 8.66 -18.34 -2.06
CA GLY A 158 9.18 -19.70 -2.23
C GLY A 158 8.31 -20.62 -3.09
N LYS A 159 7.15 -20.15 -3.57
CA LYS A 159 6.24 -20.90 -4.46
C LYS A 159 6.13 -20.29 -5.86
N ILE A 160 6.84 -19.19 -6.10
CA ILE A 160 6.94 -18.60 -7.43
C ILE A 160 7.86 -19.49 -8.26
N GLU A 161 7.39 -19.89 -9.43
CA GLU A 161 8.14 -20.68 -10.41
C GLU A 161 9.03 -19.80 -11.30
#